data_AF-A0A929MR51-F1
#
_entry.id   AF-A0A929MR51-F1
#
_cell.length_a   1.000
_cell.length_b   1.000
_cell.length_c   1.000
_cell.angle_alpha   90.00
_cell.angle_beta   90.00
_cell.angle_gamma   90.00
#
_symmetry.space_group_name_H-M   'P 1'
#
loop_
_entity.id
_entity.type
_entity.pdbx_description
1 polymer ?
#
loop_
_entity_poly.entity_id
_entity_poly.type
_entity_poly.pdbx_seq_one_letter_code
_entity_poly.pdbx_strand_id
1 'polypeptide(L)' 'MNYLTIDQASVHEIEIKKSRFLCYLYPLQDAADFPPILAALRKEHYKAAHHCSAYIIGP' A
#
# COMPACT_ATOMS: atom_id res chain seq x y z
N MET A 1 12.17 2.04 23.19
CA MET A 1 11.79 1.06 22.14
C MET A 1 12.31 1.57 20.81
N ASN A 2 12.95 0.71 20.03
CA ASN A 2 13.40 1.04 18.68
C ASN A 2 12.64 0.13 17.72
N TYR A 3 11.73 0.70 16.95
CA TYR A 3 10.95 -0.03 15.96
C TYR A 3 11.63 0.09 14.60
N LEU A 4 11.61 -1.00 13.84
CA LEU A 4 11.99 -0.97 12.43
C LEU A 4 10.76 -0.64 11.60
N THR A 5 10.95 0.20 10.61
CA THR A 5 9.95 0.50 9.58
C THR A 5 10.60 0.38 8.20
N ILE A 6 9.77 0.41 7.17
CA ILE A 6 10.20 0.43 5.78
C ILE A 6 10.96 1.72 5.49
N ASP A 7 12.10 1.60 4.80
CA ASP A 7 13.00 2.72 4.52
C ASP A 7 12.47 3.65 3.41
N GLN A 8 11.88 3.05 2.37
CA GLN A 8 11.34 3.76 1.22
C GLN A 8 10.10 3.07 0.67
N ALA A 9 9.34 3.80 -0.15
CA ALA A 9 8.21 3.22 -0.86
C ALA A 9 8.68 2.12 -1.82
N SER A 10 7.90 1.05 -1.91
CA SER A 10 8.22 -0.08 -2.79
C SER A 10 6.96 -0.70 -3.37
N VAL A 11 7.09 -1.26 -4.57
CA VAL A 11 6.01 -1.99 -5.23
C VAL A 11 6.47 -3.41 -5.49
N HIS A 12 5.61 -4.37 -5.18
CA HIS A 12 5.83 -5.77 -5.51
C HIS A 12 4.62 -6.32 -6.27
N GLU A 13 4.89 -7.07 -7.32
CA GLU A 13 3.86 -7.69 -8.16
C GLU A 13 4.01 -9.20 -8.14
N ILE A 14 2.88 -9.89 -8.02
CA ILE A 14 2.80 -11.34 -8.21
C ILE A 14 1.61 -11.69 -9.11
N GLU A 15 1.73 -12.80 -9.84
CA GLU A 15 0.64 -13.38 -10.60
C GLU A 15 0.28 -14.77 -10.04
N ILE A 16 -1.01 -14.98 -9.74
CA ILE A 16 -1.53 -16.26 -9.25
C ILE A 16 -2.75 -16.61 -10.11
N LYS A 17 -2.68 -17.72 -10.86
CA LYS A 17 -3.79 -18.22 -11.69
C LYS A 17 -4.37 -17.13 -12.64
N LYS A 18 -3.52 -16.37 -13.33
CA LYS A 18 -3.87 -15.23 -14.21
C LYS A 18 -4.47 -14.02 -13.49
N SER A 19 -4.56 -14.04 -12.17
CA SER A 19 -4.88 -12.85 -11.37
C SER A 19 -3.60 -12.14 -10.98
N ARG A 20 -3.53 -10.85 -11.27
CA ARG A 20 -2.40 -9.99 -10.92
C ARG A 20 -2.65 -9.27 -9.60
N PHE A 21 -1.69 -9.31 -8.70
CA PHE A 21 -1.72 -8.65 -7.39
C PHE A 21 -0.58 -7.65 -7.31
N LEU A 22 -0.92 -6.38 -7.08
CA LEU A 22 0.02 -5.28 -6.90
C LEU A 22 0.01 -4.86 -5.44
N CYS A 23 1.14 -5.00 -4.75
CA CYS A 23 1.33 -4.56 -3.38
C CYS A 23 2.17 -3.29 -3.36
N TYR A 24 1.58 -2.21 -2.85
CA TYR A 24 2.28 -0.94 -2.64
C TYR A 24 2.55 -0.77 -1.14
N LEU A 25 3.82 -0.54 -0.80
CA LEU A 25 4.28 -0.28 0.56
C LEU A 25 4.80 1.16 0.64
N TYR A 26 4.39 1.89 1.67
CA TYR A 26 4.82 3.26 1.93
C TYR A 26 5.23 3.42 3.40
N PRO A 27 6.36 4.07 3.69
CA PRO A 27 6.62 4.56 5.04
C PRO A 27 5.61 5.66 5.37
N LEU A 28 4.91 5.53 6.50
CA LEU A 28 3.93 6.50 6.99
C LEU A 28 4.35 7.00 8.37
N GLN A 29 4.18 8.30 8.61
CA GLN A 29 4.35 8.89 9.94
C GLN A 29 3.01 9.19 10.61
N ASP A 30 2.00 9.58 9.82
CA ASP A 30 0.66 9.89 10.31
C ASP A 30 -0.43 9.14 9.53
N ALA A 31 -1.56 8.85 10.18
CA ALA A 31 -2.70 8.20 9.54
C ALA A 31 -3.34 9.09 8.45
N ALA A 32 -3.18 10.41 8.55
CA ALA A 32 -3.62 11.36 7.55
C ALA A 32 -2.90 11.24 6.20
N ASP A 33 -1.70 10.64 6.17
CA ASP A 33 -0.94 10.42 4.94
C ASP A 33 -1.54 9.31 4.07
N PHE A 34 -2.31 8.40 4.66
CA PHE A 34 -2.81 7.20 3.99
C PHE A 34 -3.98 7.44 3.01
N PRO A 35 -5.06 8.18 3.36
CA PRO A 35 -6.18 8.44 2.45
C PRO A 35 -5.80 8.99 1.06
N PRO A 36 -4.92 10.00 0.92
CA PRO A 36 -4.57 10.53 -0.40
C PRO A 36 -3.81 9.50 -1.26
N ILE A 37 -2.94 8.69 -0.64
CA ILE A 37 -2.21 7.60 -1.32
C ILE A 37 -3.19 6.56 -1.85
N LEU A 38 -4.12 6.09 -1.00
CA LEU A 38 -5.11 5.11 -1.40
C LEU A 38 -6.03 5.64 -2.53
N ALA A 39 -6.41 6.91 -2.48
CA ALA A 39 -7.21 7.53 -3.53
C ALA A 39 -6.48 7.58 -4.87
N ALA A 40 -5.19 7.91 -4.87
CA ALA A 40 -4.36 7.91 -6.07
C ALA A 40 -4.24 6.49 -6.67
N LEU A 41 -3.96 5.48 -5.85
CA LEU A 41 -3.85 4.09 -6.29
C LEU A 41 -5.17 3.53 -6.85
N ARG A 42 -6.31 3.88 -6.22
CA ARG A 42 -7.63 3.50 -6.73
C ARG A 42 -7.93 4.14 -8.08
N LYS A 43 -7.48 5.37 -8.30
CA LYS A 43 -7.63 6.05 -9.59
C LYS A 43 -6.74 5.43 -10.67
N GLU A 44 -5.48 5.14 -10.33
CA GLU A 44 -4.53 4.50 -11.23
C GLU A 44 -5.00 3.10 -11.65
N HIS A 45 -5.46 2.30 -10.68
CA HIS A 45 -5.90 0.91 -10.86
C HIS A 45 -7.42 0.77 -10.82
N TYR A 46 -8.16 1.71 -11.41
CA TYR A 46 -9.63 1.75 -11.35
C TYR A 46 -10.34 0.50 -11.90
N LYS A 47 -9.62 -0.34 -12.66
CA LYS A 47 -10.10 -1.62 -13.21
C LYS A 47 -9.81 -2.84 -12.31
N ALA A 48 -9.12 -2.65 -11.19
CA ALA A 48 -8.86 -3.76 -10.27
C ALA A 48 -10.17 -4.27 -9.67
N ALA A 49 -10.28 -5.58 -9.50
CA ALA A 49 -11.46 -6.19 -8.88
C ALA A 49 -11.57 -5.82 -7.38
N HIS A 50 -10.43 -5.63 -6.71
CA HIS A 50 -10.36 -5.33 -5.29
C HIS A 50 -9.24 -4.32 -4.98
N HIS A 51 -9.47 -3.48 -3.98
CA HIS A 51 -8.48 -2.59 -3.38
C HIS A 51 -8.42 -2.82 -1.88
N CYS A 52 -7.65 -3.83 -1.48
CA CYS A 52 -7.37 -4.12 -0.08
C CYS A 52 -6.25 -3.20 0.42
N SER A 53 -6.30 -2.82 1.69
CA SER A 53 -5.31 -1.91 2.26
C SER A 53 -5.23 -2.04 3.77
N ALA A 54 -4.05 -1.84 4.33
CA ALA A 54 -3.78 -1.87 5.77
C ALA A 54 -2.60 -0.93 6.09
N TYR A 55 -2.53 -0.46 7.32
CA TYR A 55 -1.41 0.31 7.84
C TYR A 55 -1.23 0.05 9.34
N ILE A 56 -0.02 0.31 9.85
CA ILE A 56 0.32 0.30 11.27
C ILE A 56 1.01 1.64 11.55
N ILE A 57 0.51 2.38 12.53
CA ILE A 57 1.05 3.68 12.93
C ILE A 57 1.04 3.74 14.45
N GLY A 58 2.19 4.11 15.02
CA GLY A 58 2.42 4.08 16.46
C GLY A 58 3.07 2.78 16.95
N PRO A 59 3.35 2.72 18.27
CA PRO A 59 3.93 1.55 18.94
C PRO A 59 2.94 0.40 19.17
#